data_AF-A0A0F9RP15-F1
#
_entry.id   AF-A0A0F9RP15-F1
#
_cell.length_a   1.000
_cell.length_b   1.000
_cell.length_c   1.000
_cell.angle_alpha   90.00
_cell.angle_beta   90.00
_cell.angle_gamma   90.00
#
_symmetry.space_group_name_H-M   'P 1'
#
loop_
_entity.id
_entity.type
_entity.pdbx_description
1 polymer ?
#
loop_
_entity_poly.entity_id
_entity_poly.type
_entity_poly.pdbx_seq_one_letter_code
_entity_poly.pdbx_strand_id
1 'polypeptide(L)'
;MITNSVLLFVFFIGLHYGINDGGGSIVGPILLLISSILGILVALFFPLDAGGELITLRGKMHVALVVAMGILAIAGMVALWFRLQLVAVWSAFAIYSVISAILSLILIIISGIFATSNYRGLLERIGVSPYQLYYFVLSLMVFLNN
;
A
#
# COMPACT_ATOMS: atom_id res chain seq x y z
N MET A 1 -12.22 -3.88 5.81
CA MET A 1 -11.37 -2.74 5.39
C MET A 1 -10.75 -2.05 6.60
N ILE A 2 -11.54 -1.59 7.58
CA ILE A 2 -11.07 -0.86 8.78
C ILE A 2 -10.01 -1.65 9.58
N THR A 3 -10.28 -2.92 9.90
CA THR A 3 -9.34 -3.75 10.68
C THR A 3 -7.96 -3.85 10.02
N ASN A 4 -7.93 -4.02 8.69
CA ASN A 4 -6.67 -4.11 7.94
C ASN A 4 -5.88 -2.80 8.01
N SER A 5 -6.55 -1.66 7.81
CA SER A 5 -5.88 -0.36 7.85
C SER A 5 -5.38 0.02 9.25
N VAL A 6 -6.07 -0.39 10.31
CA VAL A 6 -5.61 -0.19 11.70
C VAL A 6 -4.40 -1.07 12.01
N LEU A 7 -4.41 -2.33 11.58
CA LEU A 7 -3.26 -3.23 11.77
C LEU A 7 -2.02 -2.72 11.03
N LEU A 8 -2.19 -2.23 9.80
CA LEU A 8 -1.12 -1.62 9.03
C LEU A 8 -0.57 -0.35 9.69
N PHE A 9 -1.45 0.48 10.25
CA PHE A 9 -1.04 1.66 11.00
C PHE A 9 -0.11 1.30 12.17
N VAL A 10 -0.51 0.36 13.02
CA VAL A 10 0.31 -0.10 14.16
C VAL A 10 1.61 -0.73 13.68
N PHE A 11 1.53 -1.53 12.62
CA PHE A 11 2.68 -2.21 12.03
C PHE A 11 3.73 -1.23 11.49
N PHE A 12 3.34 -0.15 10.80
CA PHE A 12 4.31 0.80 10.24
C PHE A 12 5.02 1.63 11.32
N ILE A 13 4.38 1.89 12.45
CA ILE A 13 5.05 2.47 13.61
C ILE A 13 6.13 1.50 14.12
N GLY A 14 5.80 0.22 14.28
CA GLY A 14 6.77 -0.80 14.70
C GLY A 14 7.91 -0.99 13.69
N LEU A 15 7.61 -0.95 12.39
CA LEU A 15 8.59 -1.09 11.31
C LEU A 15 9.67 -0.02 11.34
N HIS A 16 9.30 1.24 11.63
CA HIS A 16 10.29 2.32 11.72
C HIS A 16 11.34 2.03 12.81
N TYR A 17 10.90 1.52 13.96
CA TYR A 17 11.80 1.16 15.06
C TYR A 17 12.56 -0.14 14.81
N GLY A 18 11.96 -1.12 14.12
CA GLY A 18 12.58 -2.43 13.84
C GLY A 18 13.59 -2.45 12.69
N ILE A 19 13.71 -1.38 11.90
CA ILE A 19 14.78 -1.27 10.89
C ILE A 19 15.96 -0.50 11.50
N ASN A 20 17.07 -1.20 11.75
CA ASN A 20 18.35 -0.61 12.16
C ASN A 20 18.23 0.25 13.44
N ASP A 21 17.60 -0.30 14.49
CA ASP A 21 17.41 0.33 15.82
C ASP A 21 16.81 1.76 15.76
N GLY A 22 15.83 1.97 14.88
CA GLY A 22 15.21 3.29 14.66
C GLY A 22 16.00 4.24 13.74
N GLY A 23 17.18 3.85 13.28
CA GLY A 23 17.94 4.55 12.23
C GLY A 23 17.43 4.27 10.81
N GLY A 24 16.34 3.50 10.66
CA GLY A 24 15.71 3.12 9.40
C GLY A 24 15.10 4.29 8.60
N SER A 25 14.71 4.02 7.35
CA SER A 25 14.04 4.99 6.48
C SER A 25 12.83 5.54 7.20
N ILE A 26 12.80 6.84 7.46
CA ILE A 26 11.63 7.53 8.04
C ILE A 26 10.55 7.71 6.95
N VAL A 27 10.99 8.01 5.73
CA VAL A 27 10.10 8.37 4.61
C VAL A 27 9.22 7.20 4.19
N GLY A 28 9.78 6.01 4.02
CA GLY A 28 9.04 4.82 3.59
C GLY A 28 7.86 4.47 4.52
N PRO A 29 8.11 4.22 5.81
CA PRO A 29 7.07 3.96 6.80
C PRO A 29 6.04 5.10 6.92
N ILE A 30 6.45 6.38 6.86
CA ILE A 30 5.50 7.50 6.89
C ILE A 30 4.56 7.47 5.67
N LEU A 31 5.08 7.23 4.47
CA LEU A 31 4.23 7.14 3.27
C LEU A 31 3.22 6.01 3.37
N LEU A 32 3.64 4.85 3.88
CA LEU A 32 2.76 3.69 4.12
C LEU A 32 1.74 3.96 5.24
N LEU A 33 2.14 4.71 6.28
CA LEU A 33 1.27 5.15 7.36
C LEU A 33 0.17 6.08 6.85
N ILE A 34 0.53 7.10 6.09
CA ILE A 34 -0.43 8.05 5.50
C ILE A 34 -1.36 7.31 4.54
N SER A 35 -0.82 6.40 3.71
CA SER A 35 -1.63 5.52 2.86
C SER A 35 -2.68 4.76 3.68
N SER A 36 -2.30 4.19 4.81
CA SER A 36 -3.23 3.47 5.70
C SER A 36 -4.31 4.38 6.30
N ILE A 37 -3.95 5.61 6.70
CA ILE A 37 -4.90 6.62 7.20
C ILE A 37 -5.93 6.96 6.11
N LEU A 38 -5.51 7.16 4.86
CA LEU A 38 -6.43 7.39 3.75
C LEU A 38 -7.38 6.20 3.57
N GLY A 39 -6.89 4.97 3.71
CA GLY A 39 -7.73 3.77 3.69
C GLY A 39 -8.80 3.76 4.78
N ILE A 40 -8.48 4.22 5.99
CA ILE A 40 -9.46 4.38 7.08
C ILE A 40 -10.51 5.43 6.70
N LEU A 41 -10.08 6.58 6.18
CA LEU A 41 -10.99 7.65 5.77
C LEU A 41 -11.95 7.19 4.67
N VAL A 42 -11.45 6.47 3.67
CA VAL A 42 -12.26 5.85 2.61
C VAL A 42 -13.29 4.90 3.21
N ALA A 43 -12.85 4.00 4.09
CA ALA A 43 -13.72 2.99 4.66
C ALA A 43 -14.85 3.56 5.55
N LEU A 44 -14.59 4.68 6.24
CA LEU A 44 -15.54 5.27 7.18
C LEU A 44 -16.46 6.33 6.56
N PHE A 45 -15.90 7.19 5.70
CA PHE A 45 -16.59 8.41 5.26
C PHE A 45 -16.98 8.41 3.78
N PHE A 46 -16.28 7.61 2.97
CA PHE A 46 -16.45 7.61 1.51
C PHE A 46 -16.67 6.18 0.98
N PRO A 47 -17.79 5.52 1.34
CA PRO A 47 -18.13 4.24 0.74
C PRO A 47 -18.33 4.40 -0.77
N LEU A 48 -17.92 3.38 -1.52
CA LEU A 48 -18.13 3.35 -2.98
C LEU A 48 -19.64 3.27 -3.26
N ASP A 49 -20.08 3.97 -4.30
CA ASP A 49 -21.45 3.89 -4.79
C ASP A 49 -21.79 2.44 -5.21
N ALA A 50 -23.07 2.06 -5.08
CA ALA A 50 -23.53 0.73 -5.48
C ALA A 50 -23.20 0.47 -6.95
N GLY A 51 -22.72 -0.75 -7.24
CA GLY A 51 -22.25 -1.09 -8.60
C GLY A 51 -20.97 -0.39 -9.04
N GLY A 52 -20.36 0.46 -8.19
CA GLY A 52 -19.20 1.26 -8.56
C GLY A 52 -19.53 2.44 -9.47
N GLU A 53 -20.81 2.78 -9.63
CA GLU A 53 -21.28 3.86 -10.49
C GLU A 53 -20.89 5.21 -9.86
N LEU A 54 -19.92 5.94 -10.43
CA LEU A 54 -19.30 7.15 -9.83
C LEU A 54 -20.21 8.40 -9.89
N ILE A 55 -21.42 8.28 -9.36
CA ILE A 55 -22.48 9.27 -9.47
C ILE A 55 -22.37 10.28 -8.33
N THR A 56 -22.20 9.82 -7.10
CA THR A 56 -22.20 10.68 -5.92
C THR A 56 -20.83 11.28 -5.65
N LEU A 57 -20.79 12.38 -4.89
CA LEU A 57 -19.53 12.92 -4.39
C LEU A 57 -18.77 11.89 -3.54
N ARG A 58 -19.47 11.01 -2.81
CA ARG A 58 -18.84 9.97 -1.99
C ARG A 58 -18.12 8.95 -2.86
N GLY A 59 -18.76 8.45 -3.91
CA GLY A 59 -18.12 7.54 -4.88
C GLY A 59 -16.92 8.18 -5.59
N LYS A 60 -17.02 9.45 -5.98
CA LYS A 60 -15.89 10.19 -6.57
C LYS A 60 -14.71 10.35 -5.59
N MET A 61 -15.00 10.74 -4.35
CA MET A 61 -14.00 10.84 -3.29
C MET A 61 -13.38 9.50 -2.94
N HIS A 62 -14.15 8.41 -2.95
CA HIS A 62 -13.64 7.06 -2.76
C HIS A 62 -12.51 6.76 -3.74
N VAL A 63 -12.76 6.94 -5.05
CA VAL A 63 -11.76 6.65 -6.09
C VAL A 63 -10.55 7.58 -5.96
N ALA A 64 -10.77 8.88 -5.75
CA ALA A 64 -9.66 9.84 -5.60
C ALA A 64 -8.72 9.45 -4.45
N LEU A 65 -9.28 9.10 -3.29
CA LEU A 65 -8.50 8.69 -2.13
C LEU A 65 -7.84 7.32 -2.30
N VAL A 66 -8.50 6.37 -2.96
CA VAL A 66 -7.89 5.05 -3.29
C VAL A 66 -6.70 5.21 -4.24
N VAL A 67 -6.80 6.08 -5.24
CA VAL A 67 -5.67 6.39 -6.15
C VAL A 67 -4.52 7.03 -5.38
N ALA A 68 -4.80 8.03 -4.54
CA ALA A 68 -3.80 8.66 -3.70
C ALA A 68 -3.12 7.65 -2.75
N MET A 69 -3.91 6.75 -2.15
CA MET A 69 -3.43 5.67 -1.30
C MET A 69 -2.47 4.73 -2.03
N GLY A 70 -2.81 4.32 -3.26
CA GLY A 70 -1.95 3.48 -4.11
C GLY A 70 -0.62 4.16 -4.47
N ILE A 71 -0.67 5.44 -4.86
CA ILE A 71 0.54 6.24 -5.15
C ILE A 71 1.46 6.32 -3.92
N LEU A 72 0.90 6.62 -2.76
CA LEU A 72 1.67 6.68 -1.50
C LEU A 72 2.24 5.31 -1.13
N ALA A 73 1.49 4.23 -1.33
CA ALA A 73 1.97 2.88 -1.06
C ALA A 73 3.17 2.51 -1.96
N ILE A 74 3.05 2.76 -3.27
CA ILE A 74 4.14 2.54 -4.24
C ILE A 74 5.36 3.40 -3.89
N ALA A 75 5.16 4.68 -3.59
CA ALA A 75 6.24 5.57 -3.17
C ALA A 75 6.91 5.09 -1.87
N GLY A 76 6.13 4.57 -0.93
CA GLY A 76 6.63 3.95 0.30
C GLY A 76 7.50 2.72 0.04
N MET A 77 7.08 1.84 -0.88
CA MET A 77 7.88 0.67 -1.30
C MET A 77 9.22 1.08 -1.93
N VAL A 78 9.22 2.12 -2.78
CA VAL A 78 10.44 2.64 -3.42
C VAL A 78 11.36 3.32 -2.39
N ALA A 79 10.80 4.12 -1.47
CA ALA A 79 11.55 4.77 -0.40
C ALA A 79 12.15 3.76 0.59
N LEU A 80 11.45 2.65 0.85
CA LEU A 80 11.99 1.53 1.61
C LEU A 80 13.13 0.85 0.85
N TRP A 81 12.97 0.56 -0.44
CA TRP A 81 14.03 -0.06 -1.26
C TRP A 81 15.37 0.69 -1.15
N PHE A 82 15.35 2.02 -1.30
CA PHE A 82 16.56 2.84 -1.20
C PHE A 82 17.33 2.67 0.10
N ARG A 83 16.64 2.39 1.21
CA ARG A 83 17.25 2.16 2.52
C ARG A 83 17.63 0.72 2.74
N LEU A 84 16.74 -0.21 2.41
CA LEU A 84 16.91 -1.64 2.70
C LEU A 84 18.13 -2.22 1.98
N GLN A 85 18.45 -1.71 0.78
CA GLN A 85 19.67 -2.10 0.06
C GLN A 85 20.97 -1.77 0.79
N LEU A 86 20.94 -0.85 1.76
CA LEU A 86 22.11 -0.45 2.55
C LEU A 86 22.29 -1.28 3.82
N VAL A 87 21.32 -2.13 4.16
CA VAL A 87 21.34 -2.94 5.39
C VAL A 87 21.48 -4.41 4.99
N ALA A 88 22.61 -5.04 5.34
CA ALA A 88 22.97 -6.38 4.86
C ALA A 88 21.85 -7.42 5.04
N VAL A 89 21.24 -7.46 6.23
CA VAL A 89 20.13 -8.36 6.59
C VAL A 89 18.87 -8.14 5.74
N TRP A 90 18.65 -6.92 5.25
CA TRP A 90 17.45 -6.52 4.52
C TRP A 90 17.65 -6.41 3.00
N SER A 91 18.87 -6.62 2.51
CA SER A 91 19.23 -6.44 1.10
C SER A 91 18.41 -7.29 0.14
N ALA A 92 18.11 -8.56 0.49
CA ALA A 92 17.25 -9.43 -0.30
C ALA A 92 15.80 -8.90 -0.37
N PHE A 93 15.29 -8.34 0.73
CA PHE A 93 13.96 -7.75 0.78
C PHE A 93 13.89 -6.41 0.02
N ALA A 94 15.02 -5.70 -0.14
CA ALA A 94 15.09 -4.50 -0.97
C ALA A 94 14.68 -4.78 -2.43
N ILE A 95 15.17 -5.87 -3.02
CA ILE A 95 14.81 -6.29 -4.39
C ILE A 95 13.32 -6.64 -4.46
N TYR A 96 12.80 -7.36 -3.47
CA TYR A 96 11.36 -7.65 -3.39
C TYR A 96 10.52 -6.37 -3.33
N SER A 97 10.98 -5.33 -2.62
CA SER A 97 10.30 -4.05 -2.50
C SER A 97 10.18 -3.30 -3.83
N VAL A 98 11.26 -3.24 -4.61
CA VAL A 98 11.20 -2.57 -5.93
C VAL A 98 10.38 -3.37 -6.95
N ILE A 99 10.47 -4.71 -6.94
CA ILE A 99 9.63 -5.56 -7.80
C ILE A 99 8.15 -5.37 -7.47
N SER A 100 7.80 -5.36 -6.18
CA SER A 100 6.43 -5.14 -5.72
C SER A 100 5.91 -3.76 -6.12
N ALA A 101 6.75 -2.73 -6.06
CA ALA A 101 6.39 -1.38 -6.52
C ALA A 101 6.10 -1.34 -8.03
N ILE A 102 6.95 -1.97 -8.85
CA ILE A 102 6.77 -2.04 -10.30
C ILE A 102 5.49 -2.80 -10.66
N LEU A 103 5.26 -3.96 -10.04
CA LEU A 103 4.05 -4.76 -10.26
C LEU A 103 2.79 -3.99 -9.84
N SER A 104 2.83 -3.32 -8.69
CA SER A 104 1.72 -2.47 -8.22
C SER A 104 1.42 -1.33 -9.20
N LEU A 105 2.46 -0.69 -9.75
CA LEU A 105 2.32 0.37 -10.74
C LEU A 105 1.71 -0.14 -12.06
N ILE A 106 2.16 -1.29 -12.55
CA ILE A 106 1.58 -1.89 -13.76
C ILE A 106 0.10 -2.21 -13.54
N LEU A 107 -0.23 -2.83 -12.42
CA LEU A 107 -1.59 -3.25 -12.13
C LEU A 107 -2.54 -2.09 -11.85
N ILE A 108 -2.08 -0.99 -11.21
CA ILE A 108 -2.92 0.19 -11.00
C ILE A 108 -3.22 0.90 -12.34
N ILE A 109 -2.24 0.94 -13.26
CA ILE A 109 -2.45 1.48 -14.61
C ILE A 109 -3.46 0.63 -15.37
N ILE A 110 -3.30 -0.70 -15.36
CA ILE A 110 -4.26 -1.63 -16.00
C ILE A 110 -5.66 -1.43 -15.40
N SER A 111 -5.78 -1.38 -14.06
CA SER A 111 -7.06 -1.15 -13.38
C SER A 111 -7.71 0.17 -13.79
N GLY A 112 -6.90 1.23 -14.00
CA GLY A 112 -7.39 2.52 -14.49
C GLY A 112 -7.88 2.48 -15.93
N ILE A 113 -7.14 1.83 -16.84
CA ILE A 113 -7.52 1.68 -18.26
C ILE A 113 -8.86 0.93 -18.39
N PHE A 114 -9.06 -0.10 -17.58
CA PHE A 114 -10.25 -0.96 -17.62
C PHE A 114 -11.31 -0.58 -16.58
N ALA A 115 -11.26 0.64 -16.04
CA ALA A 115 -12.15 1.10 -14.97
C ALA A 115 -13.64 1.11 -15.36
N THR A 116 -13.97 1.19 -16.64
CA THR A 116 -15.36 1.16 -17.16
C THR A 116 -15.76 -0.20 -17.74
N SER A 117 -14.88 -1.20 -17.67
CA SER A 117 -15.14 -2.53 -18.22
C SER A 117 -15.95 -3.42 -17.27
N ASN A 118 -16.55 -4.47 -17.83
CA ASN A 118 -17.23 -5.52 -17.05
C ASN A 118 -16.28 -6.29 -16.11
N TYR A 119 -14.96 -6.16 -16.30
CA TYR A 119 -13.94 -6.84 -15.49
C TYR A 119 -13.37 -5.96 -14.38
N ARG A 120 -13.85 -4.72 -14.21
CA ARG A 120 -13.34 -3.74 -13.24
C ARG A 120 -13.15 -4.36 -11.84
N GLY A 121 -14.18 -5.00 -11.29
CA GLY A 121 -14.11 -5.55 -9.94
C GLY A 121 -13.08 -6.67 -9.77
N LEU A 122 -12.81 -7.44 -10.83
CA LEU A 122 -11.73 -8.44 -10.82
C LEU A 122 -10.36 -7.76 -10.87
N LEU A 123 -10.19 -6.77 -11.75
CA LEU A 123 -8.94 -6.05 -11.92
C LEU A 123 -8.58 -5.22 -10.68
N GLU A 124 -9.55 -4.63 -10.00
CA GLU A 124 -9.34 -3.96 -8.71
C GLU A 124 -8.80 -4.93 -7.65
N ARG A 125 -9.37 -6.16 -7.56
CA ARG A 125 -8.90 -7.18 -6.61
C ARG A 125 -7.47 -7.65 -6.93
N ILE A 126 -7.19 -7.92 -8.20
CA ILE A 126 -5.85 -8.30 -8.65
C ILE A 126 -4.88 -7.14 -8.38
N GLY A 127 -5.26 -5.91 -8.67
CA GLY A 127 -4.43 -4.73 -8.43
C GLY A 127 -4.17 -4.42 -6.96
N VAL A 128 -5.05 -4.85 -6.05
CA VAL A 128 -4.84 -4.70 -4.60
C VAL A 128 -3.92 -5.79 -4.02
N SER A 129 -3.83 -6.95 -4.67
CA SER A 129 -3.08 -8.11 -4.17
C SER A 129 -1.58 -7.88 -3.92
N PRO A 130 -0.82 -7.11 -4.74
CA PRO A 130 0.58 -6.83 -4.48
C PRO A 130 0.79 -6.08 -3.16
N TYR A 131 -0.09 -5.14 -2.80
CA TYR A 131 0.01 -4.42 -1.54
C TYR A 131 -0.18 -5.36 -0.35
N GLN A 132 -1.17 -6.25 -0.42
CA GLN A 132 -1.45 -7.21 0.65
C GLN A 132 -0.29 -8.19 0.85
N LEU A 133 0.24 -8.74 -0.25
CA LEU A 133 1.42 -9.60 -0.22
C LEU A 133 2.64 -8.85 0.32
N TYR A 134 2.85 -7.62 -0.12
CA TYR A 134 3.96 -6.79 0.35
C TYR A 134 3.89 -6.58 1.87
N TYR A 135 2.73 -6.20 2.40
CA TYR A 135 2.54 -6.01 3.84
C TYR A 135 2.74 -7.30 4.62
N PHE A 136 2.27 -8.44 4.10
CA PHE A 136 2.49 -9.74 4.71
C PHE A 136 3.98 -10.09 4.79
N VAL A 137 4.71 -10.01 3.67
CA VAL A 137 6.15 -10.35 3.63
C VAL A 137 6.96 -9.37 4.46
N LEU A 138 6.65 -8.07 4.42
CA LEU A 138 7.28 -7.06 5.26
C LEU A 138 7.08 -7.37 6.74
N SER A 139 5.87 -7.77 7.14
CA SER A 139 5.57 -8.18 8.51
C SER A 139 6.33 -9.43 8.94
N LEU A 140 6.38 -10.43 8.06
CA LEU A 140 7.15 -11.65 8.29
C LEU A 140 8.65 -11.35 8.44
N MET A 141 9.20 -10.48 7.61
CA MET A 141 10.60 -10.07 7.70
C MET A 141 10.90 -9.35 9.02
N VAL A 142 10.01 -8.46 9.48
CA VAL A 142 10.17 -7.83 10.79
C VAL A 142 10.19 -8.88 11.90
N PHE A 143 9.26 -9.84 11.88
CA PHE A 143 9.16 -10.92 12.88
C PHE A 143 10.36 -11.87 12.89
N LEU A 144 10.97 -12.14 11.74
CA LEU A 144 12.12 -13.05 11.65
C LEU A 144 13.46 -12.41 12.03
N ASN A 145 13.54 -11.07 11.99
CA ASN A 145 14.80 -10.35 12.18
C ASN A 145 14.84 -9.48 13.46
N ASN A 146 13.74 -9.41 14.22
CA ASN A 146 13.64 -8.74 15.52
C ASN A 146 12.98 -9.66 16.54
#